data_AF-A0A7J4TYN9-F1
#
_entry.id   AF-A0A7J4TYN9-F1
#
_cell.length_a   1.000
_cell.length_b   1.000
_cell.length_c   1.000
_cell.angle_alpha   90.00
_cell.angle_beta   90.00
_cell.angle_gamma   90.00
#
_symmetry.space_group_name_H-M   'P 1'
#
loop_
_entity.id
_entity.type
_entity.pdbx_description
1 polymer ?
#
loop_
_entity_poly.entity_id
_entity_poly.type
_entity_poly.pdbx_seq_one_letter_code
_entity_poly.pdbx_strand_id
1 'polypeptide(L)'
;MSDISVPEGYAIDSIDVAITSEEEEGVSVQCDSVAGDLIENDLTAQWTDPASNLSGQDSSCLPVDLHLRVYPNFDGLSTTISAVNKHQALEPWAETGWGVGVLSVDLELDVNTPLGFDPIGQDTDEEITVDVTVVMFKANISLIQ
;
A
#
# COMPACT_ATOMS: atom_id res chain seq x y z
N MET A 1 -1.42 -12.19 12.15
CA MET A 1 -0.67 -10.92 12.14
C MET A 1 0.71 -11.24 11.61
N SER A 2 1.05 -10.65 10.47
CA SER A 2 2.35 -10.84 9.83
C SER A 2 3.24 -9.68 10.24
N ASP A 3 4.38 -9.97 10.85
CA ASP A 3 5.32 -8.95 11.30
C ASP A 3 6.36 -8.67 10.22
N ILE A 4 6.62 -7.39 9.98
CA ILE A 4 7.65 -6.93 9.05
C ILE A 4 8.82 -6.37 9.85
N SER A 5 9.99 -6.99 9.71
CA SER A 5 11.22 -6.52 10.33
C SER A 5 11.96 -5.56 9.40
N VAL A 6 12.18 -4.32 9.85
CA VAL A 6 12.99 -3.33 9.12
C VAL A 6 14.49 -3.58 9.42
N PRO A 7 15.34 -3.80 8.40
CA PRO A 7 16.78 -3.99 8.60
C PRO A 7 17.47 -2.73 9.14
N GLU A 8 18.65 -2.91 9.74
CA GLU A 8 19.40 -1.80 10.33
C GLU A 8 19.79 -0.71 9.31
N GLY A 9 19.44 0.53 9.65
CA GLY A 9 19.70 1.71 8.83
C GLY A 9 18.77 1.86 7.63
N TYR A 10 17.72 1.05 7.52
CA TYR A 10 16.61 1.29 6.60
C TYR A 10 15.49 2.05 7.31
N ALA A 11 14.77 2.85 6.54
CA ALA A 11 13.51 3.48 6.90
C ALA A 11 12.43 3.04 5.92
N ILE A 12 11.16 3.09 6.34
CA ILE A 12 10.01 2.78 5.48
C ILE A 12 9.59 4.05 4.76
N ASP A 13 9.63 4.05 3.42
CA ASP A 13 9.16 5.15 2.58
C ASP A 13 7.64 5.15 2.48
N SER A 14 7.07 4.06 1.97
CA SER A 14 5.65 3.90 1.73
C SER A 14 5.20 2.47 1.95
N ILE A 15 3.89 2.31 2.05
CA ILE A 15 3.21 1.02 2.06
C ILE A 15 2.17 1.04 0.94
N ASP A 16 2.27 0.07 0.05
CA ASP A 16 1.34 -0.14 -1.06
C ASP A 16 0.49 -1.36 -0.76
N VAL A 17 -0.83 -1.25 -0.98
CA VAL A 17 -1.77 -2.35 -0.81
C VAL A 17 -2.53 -2.53 -2.12
N ALA A 18 -2.49 -3.75 -2.66
CA ALA A 18 -3.27 -4.13 -3.83
C ALA A 18 -4.31 -5.15 -3.42
N ILE A 19 -5.58 -4.86 -3.70
CA ILE A 19 -6.70 -5.75 -3.42
C ILE A 19 -7.21 -6.28 -4.76
N THR A 20 -7.21 -7.60 -4.92
CA THR A 20 -7.64 -8.27 -6.15
C THR A 20 -8.75 -9.25 -5.83
N SER A 21 -9.88 -9.15 -6.53
CA SER A 21 -10.88 -10.21 -6.58
C SER A 21 -10.59 -11.15 -7.76
N GLU A 22 -10.71 -12.45 -7.52
CA GLU A 22 -10.70 -13.48 -8.56
C GLU A 22 -12.13 -13.94 -8.85
N GLU A 23 -12.44 -14.10 -10.14
CA GLU A 23 -13.75 -14.55 -10.63
C GLU A 23 -13.57 -15.87 -11.39
N GLU A 24 -14.48 -16.82 -11.22
CA GLU A 24 -14.41 -18.09 -11.95
C GLU A 24 -14.78 -17.90 -13.44
N GLU A 25 -14.10 -18.60 -14.36
CA GLU A 25 -14.39 -18.48 -15.78
C GLU A 25 -15.79 -19.07 -16.12
N GLY A 26 -16.77 -18.19 -16.31
CA GLY A 26 -18.16 -18.53 -16.69
C GLY A 26 -18.71 -17.70 -17.86
N VAL A 27 -19.83 -18.14 -18.45
CA VAL A 27 -20.47 -17.49 -19.62
C VAL A 27 -21.17 -16.16 -19.27
N SER A 28 -21.18 -15.78 -17.98
CA SER A 28 -21.81 -14.59 -17.42
C SER A 28 -20.93 -13.99 -16.31
N VAL A 29 -19.71 -13.59 -16.63
CA VAL A 29 -18.84 -12.86 -15.68
C VAL A 29 -19.41 -11.46 -15.44
N GLN A 30 -20.08 -11.29 -14.31
CA GLN A 30 -20.37 -9.98 -13.73
C GLN A 30 -19.35 -9.81 -12.61
N CYS A 31 -18.43 -8.84 -12.74
CA CYS A 31 -17.46 -8.58 -11.68
C CYS A 31 -18.17 -8.15 -10.40
N ASP A 32 -17.70 -8.67 -9.29
CA ASP A 32 -18.01 -8.13 -7.98
C ASP A 32 -17.44 -6.73 -7.79
N SER A 33 -18.11 -5.96 -6.93
CA SER A 33 -17.58 -4.67 -6.51
C SER A 33 -16.76 -4.88 -5.24
N VAL A 34 -15.49 -4.49 -5.30
CA VAL A 34 -14.58 -4.50 -4.15
C VAL A 34 -14.22 -3.07 -3.81
N ALA A 35 -14.25 -2.75 -2.52
CA ALA A 35 -13.76 -1.51 -1.96
C ALA A 35 -12.81 -1.80 -0.79
N GLY A 36 -11.83 -0.92 -0.62
CA GLY A 36 -10.89 -1.02 0.48
C GLY A 36 -10.44 0.33 0.98
N ASP A 37 -10.26 0.42 2.30
CA ASP A 37 -9.86 1.63 3.01
C ASP A 37 -8.69 1.35 3.96
N LEU A 38 -7.70 2.23 3.95
CA LEU A 38 -6.65 2.29 4.96
C LEU A 38 -7.15 3.12 6.15
N ILE A 39 -7.32 2.47 7.30
CA ILE A 39 -7.86 3.11 8.49
C ILE A 39 -6.74 3.78 9.27
N GLU A 40 -6.82 5.11 9.38
CA GLU A 40 -5.90 5.90 10.20
C GLU A 40 -5.92 5.40 11.65
N ASN A 41 -4.74 5.12 12.18
CA ASN A 41 -4.55 4.55 13.50
C ASN A 41 -3.18 4.95 14.08
N ASP A 42 -2.70 4.22 15.09
CA ASP A 42 -1.45 4.52 15.77
C ASP A 42 -0.17 4.25 14.94
N LEU A 43 -0.27 3.77 13.70
CA LEU A 43 0.85 3.69 12.77
C LEU A 43 1.39 5.08 12.46
N THR A 44 2.66 5.30 12.79
CA THR A 44 3.33 6.59 12.56
C THR A 44 3.63 6.75 11.06
N ALA A 45 2.73 7.40 10.33
CA ALA A 45 2.80 7.61 8.89
C ALA A 45 2.25 8.99 8.49
N GLN A 46 2.38 9.35 7.22
CA GLN A 46 1.86 10.61 6.66
C GLN A 46 0.43 10.42 6.14
N TRP A 47 -0.51 10.23 7.07
CA TRP A 47 -1.93 9.98 6.77
C TRP A 47 -2.61 11.11 5.98
N THR A 48 -2.14 12.35 6.14
CA THR A 48 -2.69 13.52 5.43
C THR A 48 -1.86 13.93 4.20
N ASP A 49 -0.93 13.09 3.75
CA ASP A 49 -0.11 13.40 2.57
C ASP A 49 -0.95 13.32 1.29
N PRO A 50 -0.89 14.34 0.40
CA PRO A 50 -1.69 14.35 -0.82
C PRO A 50 -1.24 13.33 -1.87
N ALA A 51 -0.06 12.72 -1.72
CA ALA A 51 0.37 11.62 -2.57
C ALA A 51 -0.17 10.27 -2.09
N SER A 52 -0.69 10.17 -0.86
CA SER A 52 -1.36 8.98 -0.33
C SER A 52 -2.73 8.79 -1.00
N ASN A 53 -3.04 7.54 -1.34
CA ASN A 53 -4.37 7.10 -1.76
C ASN A 53 -4.90 6.11 -0.71
N LEU A 54 -5.76 6.57 0.19
CA LEU A 54 -6.19 5.77 1.34
C LEU A 54 -7.43 4.91 1.07
N SER A 55 -8.15 5.17 -0.01
CA SER A 55 -9.44 4.54 -0.28
C SER A 55 -9.58 4.28 -1.78
N GLY A 56 -10.18 3.16 -2.15
CA GLY A 56 -10.42 2.82 -3.54
C GLY A 56 -11.54 1.81 -3.70
N GLN A 57 -12.13 1.78 -4.88
CA GLN A 57 -13.11 0.78 -5.26
C GLN A 57 -13.01 0.47 -6.74
N ASP A 58 -13.30 -0.77 -7.11
CA ASP A 58 -13.44 -1.19 -8.49
C ASP A 58 -14.56 -2.22 -8.63
N SER A 59 -15.23 -2.22 -9.78
CA SER A 59 -16.27 -3.18 -10.15
C SER A 59 -16.04 -3.71 -11.58
N SER A 60 -14.79 -3.64 -12.04
CA SER A 60 -14.33 -4.00 -13.38
C SER A 60 -13.33 -5.16 -13.34
N CYS A 61 -13.23 -5.87 -12.21
CA CYS A 61 -12.24 -6.92 -11.95
C CYS A 61 -10.78 -6.42 -12.05
N LEU A 62 -10.54 -5.12 -11.86
CA LEU A 62 -9.20 -4.55 -11.79
C LEU A 62 -8.77 -4.45 -10.33
N PRO A 63 -7.47 -4.62 -10.03
CA PRO A 63 -6.97 -4.41 -8.68
C PRO A 63 -7.27 -3.00 -8.16
N VAL A 64 -7.65 -2.92 -6.89
CA VAL A 64 -7.75 -1.66 -6.16
C VAL A 64 -6.41 -1.36 -5.50
N ASP A 65 -5.75 -0.30 -5.95
CA ASP A 65 -4.44 0.14 -5.45
C ASP A 65 -4.58 1.26 -4.40
N LEU A 66 -4.12 0.98 -3.18
CA LEU A 66 -4.00 1.94 -2.08
C LEU A 66 -2.52 2.25 -1.81
N HIS A 67 -2.23 3.49 -1.42
CA HIS A 67 -0.88 3.98 -1.15
C HIS A 67 -0.87 4.81 0.14
N LEU A 68 0.00 4.46 1.07
CA LEU A 68 0.27 5.25 2.27
C LEU A 68 1.73 5.69 2.30
N ARG A 69 1.95 7.01 2.24
CA ARG A 69 3.27 7.58 2.52
C ARG A 69 3.59 7.49 4.00
N VAL A 70 4.79 7.02 4.31
CA VAL A 70 5.27 6.83 5.69
C VAL A 70 6.38 7.82 6.02
N TYR A 71 7.45 7.88 5.23
CA TYR A 71 8.54 8.82 5.46
C TYR A 71 8.25 10.19 4.80
N PRO A 72 8.45 11.31 5.51
CA PRO A 72 8.26 12.63 4.93
C PRO A 72 9.32 12.96 3.89
N ASN A 73 8.94 13.67 2.82
CA ASN A 73 9.85 14.29 1.85
C ASN A 73 10.81 13.32 1.12
N PHE A 74 10.52 12.02 1.08
CA PHE A 74 11.27 11.08 0.26
C PHE A 74 10.65 10.98 -1.13
N ASP A 75 11.40 11.35 -2.17
CA ASP A 75 10.96 11.31 -3.58
C ASP A 75 11.63 10.19 -4.39
N GLY A 76 12.49 9.39 -3.76
CA GLY A 76 13.27 8.34 -4.43
C GLY A 76 14.38 8.86 -5.36
N LEU A 77 14.60 10.18 -5.44
CA LEU A 77 15.56 10.78 -6.37
C LEU A 77 16.90 11.04 -5.70
N SER A 78 17.96 10.95 -6.49
CA SER A 78 19.29 11.39 -6.05
C SER A 78 19.35 12.92 -6.02
N THR A 79 19.73 13.50 -4.88
CA THR A 79 19.87 14.95 -4.71
C THR A 79 21.30 15.36 -4.37
N THR A 80 21.69 16.55 -4.83
CA THR A 80 22.99 17.16 -4.48
C THR A 80 22.79 18.17 -3.36
N ILE A 81 23.50 17.99 -2.26
CA ILE A 81 23.38 18.84 -1.07
C ILE A 81 24.75 19.43 -0.68
N SER A 82 24.73 20.66 -0.17
CA SER A 82 25.90 21.31 0.43
C SER A 82 25.87 21.12 1.94
N ALA A 83 26.91 20.50 2.50
CA ALA A 83 27.02 20.28 3.94
C ALA A 83 28.49 20.36 4.38
N VAL A 84 28.74 20.70 5.65
CA VAL A 84 30.11 20.82 6.19
C VAL A 84 30.77 19.44 6.32
N ASN A 85 29.98 18.39 6.54
CA ASN A 85 30.44 17.02 6.64
C ASN A 85 29.31 16.03 6.28
N LYS A 86 29.65 14.73 6.17
CA LYS A 86 28.70 13.67 5.83
C LYS A 86 27.54 13.52 6.83
N HIS A 87 27.77 13.80 8.11
CA HIS A 87 26.75 13.66 9.14
C HIS A 87 25.62 14.68 8.92
N GLN A 88 25.97 15.96 8.79
CA GLN A 88 25.00 17.03 8.49
C GLN A 88 24.26 16.78 7.18
N ALA A 89 24.95 16.18 6.22
CA ALA A 89 24.36 15.86 4.94
C ALA A 89 23.28 14.76 5.04
N LEU A 90 23.36 13.87 6.04
CA LEU A 90 22.38 12.79 6.25
C LEU A 90 21.24 13.18 7.21
N GLU A 91 21.32 14.34 7.88
CA GLU A 91 20.28 14.79 8.83
C GLU A 91 18.85 14.76 8.28
N PRO A 92 18.56 15.10 7.01
CA PRO A 92 17.21 15.02 6.46
C PRO A 92 16.60 13.60 6.49
N TRP A 93 17.43 12.56 6.55
CA TRP A 93 17.01 11.15 6.59
C TRP A 93 17.35 10.48 7.92
N ALA A 94 17.66 11.26 8.96
CA ALA A 94 18.02 10.76 10.28
C ALA A 94 16.81 10.62 11.22
N GLU A 95 15.63 11.07 10.81
CA GLU A 95 14.42 10.91 11.61
C GLU A 95 14.06 9.43 11.77
N THR A 96 13.72 9.05 13.00
CA THR A 96 13.36 7.69 13.39
C THR A 96 11.94 7.67 13.95
N GLY A 97 11.32 6.49 14.03
CA GLY A 97 9.96 6.32 14.55
C GLY A 97 8.87 6.27 13.48
N TRP A 98 9.16 6.67 12.24
CA TRP A 98 8.30 6.46 11.08
C TRP A 98 8.10 4.96 10.81
N GLY A 99 6.85 4.56 10.52
CA GLY A 99 6.46 3.18 10.23
C GLY A 99 6.29 2.29 11.46
N VAL A 100 6.30 2.84 12.68
CA VAL A 100 6.03 2.09 13.91
C VAL A 100 4.52 2.04 14.16
N GLY A 101 3.96 0.82 14.21
CA GLY A 101 2.56 0.57 14.54
C GLY A 101 1.99 -0.59 13.74
N VAL A 102 0.67 -0.59 13.53
CA VAL A 102 -0.06 -1.66 12.82
C VAL A 102 -0.82 -1.03 11.67
N LEU A 103 -0.64 -1.51 10.44
CA LEU A 103 -1.52 -1.11 9.33
C LEU A 103 -2.87 -1.82 9.47
N SER A 104 -3.98 -1.08 9.30
CA SER A 104 -5.33 -1.63 9.27
C SER A 104 -5.96 -1.36 7.91
N VAL A 105 -6.45 -2.42 7.28
CA VAL A 105 -7.17 -2.37 6.00
C VAL A 105 -8.59 -2.84 6.27
N ASP A 106 -9.58 -2.01 5.94
CA ASP A 106 -10.99 -2.38 5.94
C ASP A 106 -11.40 -2.74 4.51
N LEU A 107 -12.23 -3.77 4.36
CA LEU A 107 -12.63 -4.32 3.06
C LEU A 107 -14.15 -4.44 3.00
N GLU A 108 -14.73 -3.90 1.94
CA GLU A 108 -16.15 -4.04 1.62
C GLU A 108 -16.31 -4.74 0.27
N LEU A 109 -17.24 -5.70 0.23
CA LEU A 109 -17.47 -6.58 -0.90
C LEU A 109 -18.97 -6.60 -1.19
N ASP A 110 -19.33 -6.28 -2.43
CA ASP A 110 -20.69 -6.40 -2.93
C ASP A 110 -20.72 -7.44 -4.04
N VAL A 111 -21.20 -8.63 -3.67
CA VAL A 111 -21.26 -9.82 -4.53
C VAL A 111 -22.48 -9.75 -5.45
N ASN A 112 -22.25 -9.79 -6.76
CA ASN A 112 -23.30 -9.73 -7.76
C ASN A 112 -23.93 -11.12 -7.97
N THR A 113 -24.97 -11.45 -7.20
CA THR A 113 -25.71 -12.70 -7.48
C THR A 113 -26.42 -12.65 -8.85
N PRO A 114 -26.23 -13.65 -9.74
CA PRO A 114 -26.90 -13.63 -11.04
C PRO A 114 -28.43 -13.65 -10.87
N LEU A 115 -29.12 -12.76 -11.59
CA LEU A 115 -30.58 -12.68 -11.62
C LEU A 115 -31.17 -13.88 -12.37
N GLY A 116 -31.39 -14.99 -11.69
CA GLY A 116 -32.12 -16.14 -12.24
C GLY A 116 -31.87 -17.44 -11.49
N PHE A 117 -32.88 -18.33 -11.49
CA PHE A 117 -32.71 -19.73 -11.10
C PHE A 117 -31.82 -20.43 -12.15
N ASP A 118 -30.50 -20.22 -12.09
CA ASP A 118 -29.53 -21.07 -12.78
C ASP A 118 -28.93 -22.05 -11.77
N PRO A 119 -29.33 -23.35 -11.79
CA PRO A 119 -28.81 -24.35 -10.87
C PRO A 119 -27.38 -24.81 -11.21
N ILE A 120 -26.74 -24.25 -12.25
CA ILE A 120 -25.42 -24.68 -12.75
C ILE A 120 -24.34 -23.60 -12.60
N GLY A 121 -24.71 -22.33 -12.35
CA GLY A 121 -23.78 -21.19 -12.31
C GLY A 121 -24.00 -20.28 -11.11
N GLN A 122 -24.05 -20.85 -9.91
CA GLN A 122 -23.83 -20.02 -8.72
C GLN A 122 -22.34 -19.82 -8.56
N ASP A 123 -21.88 -18.60 -8.78
CA ASP A 123 -20.55 -18.20 -8.33
C ASP A 123 -20.53 -18.32 -6.80
N THR A 124 -19.74 -19.25 -6.27
CA THR A 124 -19.74 -19.58 -4.83
C THR A 124 -18.34 -19.71 -4.24
N ASP A 125 -17.30 -19.61 -5.07
CA ASP A 125 -15.89 -19.72 -4.69
C ASP A 125 -15.11 -18.51 -5.26
N GLU A 126 -15.52 -17.29 -4.89
CA GLU A 126 -14.74 -16.06 -5.14
C GLU A 126 -13.63 -15.92 -4.08
N GLU A 127 -12.38 -15.71 -4.52
CA GLU A 127 -11.22 -15.48 -3.66
C GLU A 127 -10.77 -14.02 -3.73
N ILE A 128 -10.45 -13.42 -2.59
CA ILE A 128 -9.89 -12.07 -2.52
C ILE A 128 -8.49 -12.14 -1.97
N THR A 129 -7.57 -11.62 -2.77
CA THR A 129 -6.16 -11.51 -2.42
C THR A 129 -5.83 -10.07 -2.03
N VAL A 130 -5.16 -9.91 -0.88
CA VAL A 130 -4.64 -8.63 -0.41
C VAL A 130 -3.13 -8.71 -0.34
N ASP A 131 -2.46 -8.04 -1.28
CA ASP A 131 -1.02 -7.93 -1.33
C ASP A 131 -0.56 -6.65 -0.64
N VAL A 132 0.35 -6.79 0.34
CA VAL A 132 0.93 -5.66 1.06
C VAL A 132 2.43 -5.57 0.74
N THR A 133 2.84 -4.47 0.11
CA THR A 133 4.23 -4.18 -0.24
C THR A 133 4.75 -3.04 0.61
N VAL A 134 5.86 -3.27 1.31
CA VAL A 134 6.55 -2.23 2.10
C VAL A 134 7.80 -1.77 1.38
N VAL A 135 7.81 -0.50 0.96
CA VAL A 135 8.95 0.12 0.29
C VAL A 135 9.88 0.69 1.34
N MET A 136 11.15 0.27 1.32
CA MET A 136 12.16 0.70 2.27
C MET A 136 13.33 1.38 1.55
N PHE A 137 13.96 2.34 2.21
CA PHE A 137 15.13 3.03 1.69
C PHE A 137 16.23 3.14 2.74
N LYS A 138 17.46 3.36 2.26
CA LYS A 138 18.64 3.66 3.07
C LYS A 138 19.42 4.79 2.43
N ALA A 139 19.48 5.93 3.11
CA ALA A 139 20.23 7.08 2.61
C ALA A 139 21.73 6.78 2.57
N ASN A 140 22.38 7.17 1.47
CA ASN A 140 23.83 7.08 1.29
C ASN A 140 24.35 8.41 0.74
N ILE A 141 25.60 8.75 1.08
CA ILE A 141 26.24 9.96 0.58
C ILE A 141 27.65 9.71 0.05
N SER A 142 27.88 10.23 -1.16
CA SER A 142 29.18 10.28 -1.83
C SER A 142 29.57 11.73 -2.13
N LEU A 143 30.87 12.02 -2.06
CA LEU A 143 31.39 13.29 -2.55
C LEU A 143 31.32 13.29 -4.08
N ILE A 144 30.80 14.36 -4.65
CA ILE A 144 30.87 14.61 -6.09
C ILE A 144 32.29 15.11 -6.39
N GLN A 145 32.99 14.43 -7.29
CA GLN A 145 34.33 14.81 -7.76
C GLN A 145 34.26 15.71 -8.99
#